data_AF-A0A229GQB5-F1
#
_entry.id   AF-A0A229GQB5-F1
#
_cell.length_a   1.000
_cell.length_b   1.000
_cell.length_c   1.000
_cell.angle_alpha   90.00
_cell.angle_beta   90.00
_cell.angle_gamma   90.00
#
_symmetry.space_group_name_H-M   'P 1'
#
loop_
_entity.id
_entity.type
_entity.pdbx_description
1 polymer ?
#
loop_
_entity_poly.entity_id
_entity_poly.type
_entity_poly.pdbx_seq_one_letter_code
_entity_poly.pdbx_strand_id
1 'polypeptide(L)'
;MSLTNPKLASNIDIDNVTHFLLELDALKRVNRRSYVTGTTRLENSAEHSWHLAMACWSIAELFDLDVNHEKLLKIALVHDLGEIDAGDTFLYADTRGDAHVEERAGIARLQAERGNGISNLNEIWEEQETGSSKETQLLKVVDRLLPFLLNLNTNGKTWTDSNVTRSQVAGAHAFIKDSFPSIYDWQVRQIEFATAQGWLIDA
;
A
#
# COMPACT_ATOMS: atom_id res chain seq x y z
N MET A 1 27.97 -21.02 14.65
CA MET A 1 28.79 -20.44 13.56
C MET A 1 28.28 -19.03 13.30
N SER A 2 29.17 -18.10 12.95
CA SER A 2 28.76 -16.73 12.56
C SER A 2 27.95 -16.78 11.27
N LEU A 3 26.88 -15.97 11.17
CA LEU A 3 26.11 -15.79 9.94
C LEU A 3 26.81 -14.85 8.95
N THR A 4 27.82 -14.10 9.40
CA THR A 4 28.50 -13.07 8.61
C THR A 4 29.93 -13.44 8.30
N ASN A 5 30.40 -12.99 7.13
CA ASN A 5 31.82 -12.97 6.81
C ASN A 5 32.50 -11.83 7.59
N PRO A 6 33.44 -12.13 8.51
CA PRO A 6 34.04 -11.12 9.39
C PRO A 6 34.75 -9.98 8.65
N LYS A 7 35.31 -10.26 7.46
CA LYS A 7 36.01 -9.25 6.64
C LYS A 7 35.06 -8.29 5.93
N LEU A 8 33.85 -8.74 5.59
CA LEU A 8 32.84 -7.87 5.00
C LEU A 8 32.17 -7.04 6.10
N ALA A 9 31.88 -7.67 7.25
CA ALA A 9 31.26 -7.01 8.39
C ALA A 9 32.12 -5.88 8.97
N SER A 10 33.45 -5.98 8.93
CA SER A 10 34.35 -4.94 9.45
C SER A 10 34.28 -3.60 8.72
N ASN A 11 33.71 -3.58 7.51
CA ASN A 11 33.54 -2.36 6.70
C ASN A 11 32.12 -1.77 6.82
N ILE A 12 31.23 -2.42 7.57
CA ILE A 12 29.85 -1.95 7.76
C ILE A 12 29.81 -1.07 9.02
N ASP A 13 29.43 0.19 8.83
CA ASP A 13 29.17 1.10 9.93
C ASP A 13 27.77 0.81 10.50
N ILE A 14 27.74 0.25 11.70
CA ILE A 14 26.50 -0.17 12.37
C ILE A 14 25.66 1.03 12.82
N ASP A 15 26.26 2.19 13.06
CA ASP A 15 25.51 3.40 13.41
C ASP A 15 24.69 3.86 12.19
N ASN A 16 25.27 3.82 11.00
CA ASN A 16 24.52 4.11 9.77
C ASN A 16 23.41 3.07 9.52
N VAL A 17 23.70 1.78 9.70
CA VAL A 17 22.68 0.71 9.53
C VAL A 17 21.50 0.93 10.47
N THR A 18 21.78 1.11 11.75
CA THR A 18 20.71 1.31 12.75
C THR A 18 19.95 2.61 12.53
N HIS A 19 20.61 3.67 12.06
CA HIS A 19 19.93 4.89 11.63
C HIS A 19 18.92 4.61 10.51
N PHE A 20 19.34 3.93 9.43
CA PHE A 20 18.42 3.56 8.35
C PHE A 20 17.24 2.71 8.82
N LEU A 21 17.47 1.77 9.75
CA LEU A 21 16.37 0.96 10.32
C LEU A 21 15.37 1.81 11.11
N LEU A 22 15.83 2.86 11.80
CA LEU A 22 14.95 3.81 12.49
C LEU A 22 14.23 4.75 11.51
N GLU A 23 14.86 5.10 10.39
CA GLU A 23 14.19 5.83 9.31
C GLU A 23 13.02 5.02 8.75
N LEU A 24 13.17 3.70 8.55
CA LEU A 24 12.05 2.84 8.12
C LEU A 24 10.94 2.72 9.18
N ASP A 25 11.29 2.74 10.48
CA ASP A 25 10.31 2.70 11.58
C ASP A 25 9.35 3.89 11.54
N ALA A 26 9.81 5.04 11.01
CA ALA A 26 9.02 6.26 10.90
C ALA A 26 7.71 6.08 10.12
N LEU A 27 7.62 5.10 9.22
CA LEU A 27 6.39 4.81 8.46
C LEU A 27 5.19 4.51 9.39
N LYS A 28 5.44 3.95 10.58
CA LYS A 28 4.39 3.67 11.58
C LYS A 28 3.70 4.94 12.11
N ARG A 29 4.29 6.12 11.89
CA ARG A 29 3.73 7.42 12.31
C ARG A 29 2.72 7.97 11.29
N VAL A 30 2.72 7.45 10.07
CA VAL A 30 1.83 7.90 9.00
C VAL A 30 0.49 7.20 9.16
N ASN A 31 -0.53 7.94 9.61
CA ASN A 31 -1.89 7.39 9.71
C ASN A 31 -2.61 7.52 8.37
N ARG A 32 -3.27 6.45 7.97
CA ARG A 32 -4.19 6.40 6.84
C ARG A 32 -5.60 6.78 7.30
N ARG A 33 -6.54 6.83 6.36
CA ARG A 33 -7.96 7.12 6.65
C ARG A 33 -8.79 5.89 7.03
N SER A 34 -8.26 4.69 6.83
CA SER A 34 -8.93 3.43 7.19
C SER A 34 -8.94 3.20 8.70
N TYR A 35 -9.98 2.54 9.21
CA TYR A 35 -10.04 2.13 10.61
C TYR A 35 -9.67 0.66 10.78
N VAL A 36 -8.87 0.35 11.79
CA VAL A 36 -8.50 -1.04 12.10
C VAL A 36 -9.71 -1.80 12.65
N THR A 37 -9.99 -2.96 12.07
CA THR A 37 -11.10 -3.85 12.41
C THR A 37 -11.22 -4.07 13.92
N GLY A 38 -12.42 -3.80 14.47
CA GLY A 38 -12.72 -3.99 15.89
C GLY A 38 -12.13 -2.92 16.81
N THR A 39 -11.60 -1.82 16.27
CA THR A 39 -11.01 -0.73 17.05
C THR A 39 -11.54 0.64 16.60
N THR A 40 -11.17 1.70 17.32
CA THR A 40 -11.41 3.10 16.93
C THR A 40 -10.17 3.76 16.32
N ARG A 41 -9.07 3.01 16.17
CA ARG A 41 -7.79 3.53 15.71
C ARG A 41 -7.76 3.56 14.17
N LEU A 42 -7.10 4.57 13.63
CA LEU A 42 -6.72 4.57 12.22
C LEU A 42 -5.59 3.56 11.97
N GLU A 43 -5.65 2.90 10.82
CA GLU A 43 -4.53 2.13 10.27
C GLU A 43 -3.35 3.07 10.02
N ASN A 44 -2.11 2.59 10.22
CA ASN A 44 -0.92 3.29 9.74
C ASN A 44 -0.33 2.58 8.51
N SER A 45 0.50 3.28 7.74
CA SER A 45 1.01 2.80 6.45
C SER A 45 1.93 1.56 6.58
N ALA A 46 2.59 1.38 7.73
CA ALA A 46 3.38 0.17 7.99
C ALA A 46 2.48 -1.06 8.22
N GLU A 47 1.38 -0.90 8.95
CA GLU A 47 0.39 -1.96 9.17
C GLU A 47 -0.36 -2.31 7.87
N HIS A 48 -0.70 -1.30 7.07
CA HIS A 48 -1.26 -1.48 5.74
C HIS A 48 -0.31 -2.28 4.85
N SER A 49 0.96 -1.90 4.79
CA SER A 49 1.98 -2.61 3.98
C SER A 49 2.15 -4.08 4.41
N TRP A 50 2.12 -4.37 5.71
CA TRP A 50 2.10 -5.76 6.20
C TRP A 50 0.85 -6.51 5.73
N HIS A 51 -0.34 -5.91 5.88
CA HIS A 51 -1.59 -6.52 5.48
C HIS A 51 -1.65 -6.74 3.96
N LEU A 52 -1.17 -5.77 3.18
CA LEU A 52 -1.06 -5.83 1.73
C LEU A 52 -0.15 -6.97 1.28
N ALA A 53 1.04 -7.11 1.87
CA ALA A 53 1.96 -8.20 1.55
C ALA A 53 1.33 -9.58 1.81
N MET A 54 0.68 -9.74 2.98
CA MET A 54 -0.02 -10.98 3.33
C MET A 54 -1.20 -11.28 2.39
N ALA A 55 -2.00 -10.27 2.06
CA ALA A 55 -3.15 -10.41 1.18
C ALA A 55 -2.73 -10.72 -0.26
N CYS A 56 -1.70 -10.05 -0.78
CA CYS A 56 -1.14 -10.32 -2.10
C CYS A 56 -0.63 -11.75 -2.22
N TRP A 57 0.15 -12.23 -1.25
CA TRP A 57 0.63 -13.61 -1.26
C TRP A 57 -0.51 -14.62 -1.19
N SER A 58 -1.47 -14.43 -0.29
CA SER A 58 -2.64 -15.31 -0.17
C SER A 58 -3.47 -15.37 -1.47
N ILE A 59 -3.72 -14.23 -2.10
CA ILE A 59 -4.48 -14.16 -3.36
C ILE A 59 -3.69 -14.79 -4.51
N ALA A 60 -2.37 -14.59 -4.57
CA ALA A 60 -1.53 -15.24 -5.58
C ALA A 60 -1.64 -16.78 -5.51
N GLU A 61 -1.57 -17.35 -4.31
CA GLU A 61 -1.71 -18.79 -4.08
C GLU A 61 -3.13 -19.30 -4.38
N LEU A 62 -4.16 -18.58 -3.90
CA LEU A 62 -5.56 -18.98 -4.09
C LEU A 62 -6.02 -18.96 -5.55
N PHE A 63 -5.48 -18.03 -6.35
CA PHE A 63 -5.80 -17.89 -7.77
C PHE A 63 -4.78 -18.57 -8.68
N ASP A 64 -3.78 -19.27 -8.13
CA ASP A 64 -2.71 -19.95 -8.88
C ASP A 64 -2.04 -19.02 -9.90
N LEU A 65 -1.68 -17.80 -9.45
CA LEU A 65 -1.13 -16.78 -10.31
C LEU A 65 0.35 -17.04 -10.59
N ASP A 66 0.73 -16.98 -11.87
CA ASP A 66 2.13 -17.01 -12.30
C ASP A 66 2.81 -15.64 -12.02
N VAL A 67 3.20 -15.44 -10.76
CA VAL A 67 3.91 -14.26 -10.24
C VAL A 67 5.18 -14.65 -9.50
N ASN A 68 6.16 -13.75 -9.48
CA ASN A 68 7.32 -13.88 -8.60
C ASN A 68 6.98 -13.34 -7.21
N HIS A 69 6.79 -14.24 -6.24
CA HIS A 69 6.48 -13.91 -4.85
C HIS A 69 7.52 -12.99 -4.18
N GLU A 70 8.81 -13.20 -4.44
CA GLU A 70 9.86 -12.35 -3.88
C GLU A 70 9.73 -10.91 -4.37
N LYS A 71 9.49 -10.74 -5.68
CA LYS A 71 9.27 -9.43 -6.28
C LYS A 71 7.99 -8.78 -5.75
N LEU A 72 6.89 -9.53 -5.71
CA LEU A 72 5.59 -9.06 -5.20
C LEU A 72 5.69 -8.55 -3.75
N LEU A 73 6.32 -9.32 -2.87
CA LEU A 73 6.48 -8.96 -1.46
C LEU A 73 7.41 -7.76 -1.28
N LYS A 74 8.49 -7.65 -2.07
CA LYS A 74 9.38 -6.48 -2.04
C LYS A 74 8.65 -5.20 -2.45
N ILE A 75 7.86 -5.26 -3.52
CA ILE A 75 7.05 -4.13 -3.97
C ILE A 75 6.04 -3.73 -2.88
N ALA A 76 5.32 -4.70 -2.31
CA ALA A 76 4.34 -4.43 -1.26
C ALA A 76 4.94 -3.79 0.00
N LEU A 77 6.14 -4.19 0.41
CA LEU A 77 6.80 -3.61 1.58
C LEU A 77 7.36 -2.20 1.32
N VAL A 78 7.63 -1.85 0.06
CA VAL A 78 8.27 -0.58 -0.32
C VAL A 78 7.24 0.48 -0.74
N HIS A 79 6.03 0.09 -1.16
CA HIS A 79 5.11 0.98 -1.88
C HIS A 79 4.82 2.31 -1.18
N ASP A 80 4.58 2.30 0.14
CA ASP A 80 4.26 3.50 0.93
C ASP A 80 5.48 4.14 1.62
N LEU A 81 6.72 3.68 1.38
CA LEU A 81 7.90 4.25 2.06
C LEU A 81 8.11 5.75 1.78
N GLY A 82 7.65 6.25 0.64
CA GLY A 82 7.67 7.67 0.31
C GLY A 82 6.77 8.52 1.22
N GLU A 83 5.73 7.92 1.81
CA GLU A 83 4.81 8.60 2.72
C GLU A 83 5.46 9.01 4.04
N ILE A 84 6.65 8.48 4.38
CA ILE A 84 7.41 8.91 5.57
C ILE A 84 7.62 10.42 5.56
N ASP A 85 7.91 10.98 4.37
CA ASP A 85 8.16 12.40 4.19
C ASP A 85 6.93 13.14 3.60
N ALA A 86 6.19 12.50 2.69
CA ALA A 86 5.04 13.10 2.00
C ALA A 86 3.72 13.05 2.80
N GLY A 87 3.59 12.09 3.71
CA GLY A 87 2.32 11.73 4.35
C GLY A 87 1.38 10.91 3.44
N ASP A 88 0.30 10.38 4.03
CA ASP A 88 -0.74 9.63 3.31
C ASP A 88 -1.66 10.57 2.52
N THR A 89 -1.76 10.33 1.20
CA THR A 89 -2.71 11.05 0.34
C THR A 89 -3.95 10.23 0.11
N PHE A 90 -5.09 10.72 0.63
CA PHE A 90 -6.35 10.01 0.54
C PHE A 90 -6.79 9.73 -0.91
N LEU A 91 -7.24 8.50 -1.15
CA LEU A 91 -7.59 7.97 -2.47
C LEU A 91 -8.51 8.88 -3.31
N TYR A 92 -9.47 9.53 -2.66
CA TYR A 92 -10.51 10.36 -3.28
C TYR A 92 -10.26 11.87 -3.11
N ALA A 93 -9.06 12.28 -2.67
CA ALA A 93 -8.71 13.70 -2.56
C ALA A 93 -8.35 14.30 -3.93
N ASP A 94 -8.75 15.55 -4.17
CA ASP A 94 -8.46 16.27 -5.41
C ASP A 94 -6.95 16.53 -5.61
N THR A 95 -6.18 16.57 -4.53
CA THR A 95 -4.73 16.85 -4.54
C THR A 95 -3.87 15.65 -4.90
N ARG A 96 -4.46 14.48 -5.19
CA ARG A 96 -3.73 13.24 -5.44
C ARG A 96 -2.80 13.28 -6.66
N GLY A 97 -3.07 14.15 -7.63
CA GLY A 97 -2.29 14.23 -8.86
C GLY A 97 -0.79 14.44 -8.66
N ASP A 98 -0.39 15.13 -7.58
CA ASP A 98 1.01 15.50 -7.33
C ASP A 98 1.68 14.73 -6.18
N ALA A 99 0.96 13.83 -5.50
CA ALA A 99 1.46 13.09 -4.33
C ALA A 99 2.76 12.33 -4.63
N HIS A 100 2.81 11.67 -5.79
CA HIS A 100 3.95 10.92 -6.29
C HIS A 100 5.26 11.74 -6.40
N VAL A 101 5.19 13.08 -6.46
CA VAL A 101 6.38 13.95 -6.54
C VAL A 101 7.11 13.98 -5.20
N GLU A 102 6.39 14.20 -4.10
CA GLU A 102 6.96 14.25 -2.76
C GLU A 102 7.38 12.84 -2.30
N GLU A 103 6.57 11.82 -2.59
CA GLU A 103 6.90 10.43 -2.27
C GLU A 103 8.20 9.98 -2.96
N ARG A 104 8.38 10.30 -4.26
CA ARG A 104 9.61 10.00 -4.99
C ARG A 104 10.83 10.70 -4.39
N ALA A 105 10.67 11.92 -3.88
CA ALA A 105 11.75 12.64 -3.19
C ALA A 105 12.13 11.96 -1.87
N GLY A 106 11.15 11.49 -1.09
CA GLY A 106 11.39 10.73 0.14
C GLY A 106 12.09 9.39 -0.12
N ILE A 107 11.68 8.68 -1.17
CA ILE A 107 12.34 7.45 -1.61
C ILE A 107 13.79 7.71 -2.03
N ALA A 108 14.05 8.77 -2.79
CA ALA A 108 15.41 9.16 -3.18
C ALA A 108 16.30 9.48 -1.96
N ARG A 109 15.74 10.11 -0.91
CA ARG A 109 16.43 10.34 0.37
C ARG A 109 16.76 9.01 1.06
N LEU A 110 15.79 8.10 1.21
CA LEU A 110 16.00 6.78 1.82
C LEU A 110 17.02 5.93 1.05
N GLN A 111 17.05 6.04 -0.28
CA GLN A 111 18.06 5.38 -1.11
C GLN A 111 19.48 5.91 -0.85
N ALA A 112 19.61 7.19 -0.49
CA ALA A 112 20.89 7.84 -0.20
C ALA A 112 21.39 7.60 1.24
N GLU A 113 20.58 7.01 2.12
CA GLU A 113 20.97 6.67 3.48
C GLU A 113 22.17 5.71 3.49
N ARG A 114 23.24 6.07 4.22
CA ARG A 114 24.50 5.29 4.22
C ARG A 114 24.34 3.87 4.74
N GLY A 115 23.33 3.64 5.58
CA GLY A 115 23.00 2.33 6.15
C GLY A 115 22.08 1.48 5.29
N ASN A 116 21.60 2.01 4.16
CA ASN A 116 20.69 1.30 3.29
C ASN A 116 21.41 0.19 2.50
N GLY A 117 21.10 -1.05 2.82
CA GLY A 117 21.62 -2.23 2.11
C GLY A 117 20.87 -2.58 0.81
N ILE A 118 19.78 -1.88 0.49
CA ILE A 118 18.95 -2.11 -0.69
C ILE A 118 19.43 -1.17 -1.81
N SER A 119 20.24 -1.70 -2.73
CA SER A 119 20.88 -0.90 -3.78
C SER A 119 19.92 -0.35 -4.83
N ASN A 120 18.71 -0.89 -4.93
CA ASN A 120 17.71 -0.57 -5.95
C ASN A 120 16.34 -0.23 -5.35
N LEU A 121 16.30 0.38 -4.15
CA LEU A 121 15.07 0.78 -3.48
C LEU A 121 14.21 1.69 -4.37
N ASN A 122 14.84 2.67 -5.04
CA ASN A 122 14.15 3.55 -5.98
C ASN A 122 13.48 2.76 -7.12
N GLU A 123 14.16 1.79 -7.71
CA GLU A 123 13.63 0.99 -8.82
C GLU A 123 12.45 0.13 -8.38
N ILE A 124 12.51 -0.45 -7.18
CA ILE A 124 11.42 -1.24 -6.61
C ILE A 124 10.19 -0.37 -6.37
N TRP A 125 10.38 0.86 -5.89
CA TRP A 125 9.30 1.82 -5.71
C TRP A 125 8.72 2.30 -7.05
N GLU A 126 9.56 2.66 -8.04
CA GLU A 126 9.05 3.07 -9.36
C GLU A 126 8.24 1.96 -10.07
N GLU A 127 8.57 0.69 -9.83
CA GLU A 127 7.80 -0.46 -10.34
C GLU A 127 6.38 -0.53 -9.76
N GLN A 128 6.14 -0.04 -8.54
CA GLN A 128 4.76 0.11 -8.04
C GLN A 128 4.05 1.22 -8.79
N GLU A 129 4.71 2.37 -8.94
CA GLU A 129 4.10 3.59 -9.46
C GLU A 129 3.73 3.43 -10.94
N THR A 130 4.73 3.11 -11.75
CA THR A 130 4.66 3.13 -13.22
C THR A 130 4.75 1.76 -13.87
N GLY A 131 5.07 0.72 -13.11
CA GLY A 131 5.22 -0.64 -13.60
C GLY A 131 3.91 -1.26 -14.07
N SER A 132 4.03 -2.28 -14.92
CA SER A 132 2.91 -3.01 -15.53
C SER A 132 3.01 -4.52 -15.38
N SER A 133 3.92 -5.01 -14.53
CA SER A 133 4.09 -6.45 -14.28
C SER A 133 2.87 -7.07 -13.63
N LYS A 134 2.77 -8.42 -13.68
CA LYS A 134 1.70 -9.14 -13.00
C LYS A 134 1.73 -8.90 -11.49
N GLU A 135 2.92 -8.74 -10.91
CA GLU A 135 3.08 -8.38 -9.49
C GLU A 135 2.49 -7.00 -9.19
N THR A 136 2.82 -5.99 -10.00
CA THR A 136 2.27 -4.63 -9.83
C THR A 136 0.76 -4.60 -10.04
N GLN A 137 0.24 -5.36 -11.00
CA GLN A 137 -1.21 -5.46 -11.23
C GLN A 137 -1.93 -6.07 -10.02
N LEU A 138 -1.42 -7.19 -9.49
CA LEU A 138 -1.96 -7.81 -8.29
C LEU A 138 -1.88 -6.85 -7.09
N LEU A 139 -0.73 -6.22 -6.87
CA LEU A 139 -0.54 -5.23 -5.81
C LEU A 139 -1.60 -4.14 -5.87
N LYS A 140 -1.77 -3.48 -7.04
CA LYS A 140 -2.73 -2.39 -7.23
C LYS A 140 -4.17 -2.81 -6.95
N VAL A 141 -4.54 -4.04 -7.34
CA VAL A 141 -5.87 -4.60 -7.07
C VAL A 141 -6.08 -4.78 -5.57
N VAL A 142 -5.12 -5.40 -4.87
CA VAL A 142 -5.24 -5.71 -3.44
C VAL A 142 -5.16 -4.43 -2.59
N ASP A 143 -4.25 -3.52 -2.92
CA ASP A 143 -4.13 -2.21 -2.28
C ASP A 143 -5.44 -1.41 -2.37
N ARG A 144 -6.16 -1.53 -3.49
CA ARG A 144 -7.48 -0.92 -3.65
C ARG A 144 -8.56 -1.66 -2.84
N LEU A 145 -8.48 -2.98 -2.77
CA LEU A 145 -9.45 -3.83 -2.08
C LEU A 145 -9.41 -3.68 -0.55
N LEU A 146 -8.23 -3.55 0.07
CA LEU A 146 -8.11 -3.48 1.53
C LEU A 146 -8.89 -2.32 2.17
N PRO A 147 -8.71 -1.04 1.79
CA PRO A 147 -9.49 0.06 2.35
C PRO A 147 -10.99 -0.04 2.02
N PHE A 148 -11.35 -0.71 0.92
CA PHE A 148 -12.74 -1.04 0.60
C PHE A 148 -13.35 -2.01 1.63
N LEU A 149 -12.64 -3.09 1.97
CA LEU A 149 -13.05 -4.04 3.01
C LEU A 149 -13.18 -3.36 4.38
N LEU A 150 -12.22 -2.50 4.74
CA LEU A 150 -12.24 -1.79 6.02
C LEU A 150 -13.42 -0.80 6.11
N ASN A 151 -13.78 -0.14 5.02
CA ASN A 151 -15.00 0.66 4.97
C ASN A 151 -16.26 -0.17 5.20
N LEU A 152 -16.42 -1.30 4.51
CA LEU A 152 -17.56 -2.19 4.71
C LEU A 152 -17.65 -2.68 6.17
N ASN A 153 -16.52 -3.05 6.77
CA ASN A 153 -16.44 -3.52 8.14
C ASN A 153 -16.76 -2.43 9.18
N THR A 154 -16.63 -1.16 8.81
CA THR A 154 -16.89 0.00 9.68
C THR A 154 -18.19 0.71 9.36
N ASN A 155 -19.10 0.06 8.63
CA ASN A 155 -20.37 0.64 8.18
C ASN A 155 -20.16 1.96 7.41
N GLY A 156 -19.15 1.99 6.55
CA GLY A 156 -18.84 3.12 5.68
C GLY A 156 -18.19 4.31 6.34
N LYS A 157 -17.62 4.15 7.55
CA LYS A 157 -17.18 5.30 8.36
C LYS A 157 -16.26 6.28 7.61
N THR A 158 -15.22 5.80 6.93
CA THR A 158 -14.31 6.68 6.19
C THR A 158 -15.00 7.32 4.99
N TRP A 159 -15.86 6.58 4.29
CA TRP A 159 -16.69 7.12 3.21
C TRP A 159 -17.61 8.24 3.69
N THR A 160 -18.32 8.04 4.80
CA THR A 160 -19.24 9.04 5.35
C THR A 160 -18.50 10.26 5.88
N ASP A 161 -17.39 10.05 6.61
CA ASP A 161 -16.60 11.14 7.20
C ASP A 161 -15.97 12.03 6.11
N SER A 162 -15.79 11.50 4.89
CA SER A 162 -15.15 12.19 3.76
C SER A 162 -16.10 12.52 2.61
N ASN A 163 -17.42 12.36 2.79
CA ASN A 163 -18.44 12.59 1.76
C ASN A 163 -18.19 11.87 0.42
N VAL A 164 -17.74 10.62 0.47
CA VAL A 164 -17.40 9.86 -0.74
C VAL A 164 -18.66 9.44 -1.49
N THR A 165 -18.67 9.65 -2.80
CA THR A 165 -19.78 9.25 -3.67
C THR A 165 -19.64 7.82 -4.19
N ARG A 166 -20.77 7.22 -4.55
CA ARG A 166 -20.81 5.93 -5.26
C ARG A 166 -19.95 5.97 -6.53
N SER A 167 -20.04 7.06 -7.28
CA SER A 167 -19.33 7.25 -8.55
C SER A 167 -17.81 7.31 -8.36
N GLN A 168 -17.32 7.96 -7.29
CA GLN A 168 -15.90 7.97 -6.92
C GLN A 168 -15.39 6.56 -6.62
N VAL A 169 -16.12 5.78 -5.79
CA VAL A 169 -15.73 4.40 -5.48
C VAL A 169 -15.74 3.55 -6.75
N ALA A 170 -16.83 3.57 -7.54
CA ALA A 170 -16.92 2.77 -8.76
C ALA A 170 -15.79 3.09 -9.77
N GLY A 171 -15.48 4.38 -9.97
CA GLY A 171 -14.39 4.81 -10.84
C GLY A 171 -13.03 4.33 -10.36
N ALA A 172 -12.76 4.45 -9.05
CA ALA A 172 -11.48 4.07 -8.45
C ALA A 172 -11.18 2.55 -8.51
N HIS A 173 -12.21 1.72 -8.72
CA HIS A 173 -12.10 0.25 -8.80
C HIS A 173 -12.33 -0.31 -10.22
N ALA A 174 -12.67 0.54 -11.20
CA ALA A 174 -13.06 0.11 -12.55
C ALA A 174 -12.01 -0.76 -13.25
N PHE A 175 -10.72 -0.47 -13.05
CA PHE A 175 -9.62 -1.21 -13.66
C PHE A 175 -9.56 -2.69 -13.23
N ILE A 176 -10.13 -3.04 -12.07
CA ILE A 176 -10.12 -4.40 -11.52
C ILE A 176 -10.96 -5.36 -12.39
N LYS A 177 -11.92 -4.81 -13.16
CA LYS A 177 -12.82 -5.59 -14.03
C LYS A 177 -12.07 -6.52 -14.97
N ASP A 178 -10.98 -6.04 -15.56
CA ASP A 178 -10.26 -6.78 -16.59
C ASP A 178 -9.24 -7.77 -15.99
N SER A 179 -8.72 -7.48 -14.78
CA SER A 179 -7.73 -8.32 -14.10
C SER A 179 -8.32 -9.38 -13.18
N PHE A 180 -9.37 -9.04 -12.42
CA PHE A 180 -10.03 -9.92 -11.45
C PHE A 180 -11.57 -9.75 -11.51
N PRO A 181 -12.24 -10.31 -12.54
CA PRO A 181 -13.67 -10.14 -12.75
C PRO A 181 -14.52 -10.57 -11.54
N SER A 182 -14.15 -11.66 -10.87
CA SER A 182 -14.87 -12.16 -9.69
C SER A 182 -14.83 -11.20 -8.51
N ILE A 183 -13.67 -10.56 -8.27
CA ILE A 183 -13.50 -9.53 -7.23
C ILE A 183 -14.27 -8.28 -7.63
N TYR A 184 -14.20 -7.87 -8.90
CA TYR A 184 -14.93 -6.71 -9.41
C TYR A 184 -16.45 -6.88 -9.27
N ASP A 185 -17.02 -8.01 -9.71
CA ASP A 185 -18.46 -8.29 -9.62
C ASP A 185 -18.94 -8.28 -8.16
N TRP A 186 -18.12 -8.80 -7.24
CA TRP A 186 -18.41 -8.71 -5.82
C TRP A 186 -18.40 -7.27 -5.31
N GLN A 187 -17.40 -6.47 -5.69
CA GLN A 187 -17.32 -5.05 -5.32
C GLN A 187 -18.51 -4.25 -5.84
N VAL A 188 -18.97 -4.47 -7.07
CA VAL A 188 -20.17 -3.81 -7.62
C VAL A 188 -21.39 -4.05 -6.73
N ARG A 189 -21.62 -5.30 -6.31
CA ARG A 189 -22.73 -5.62 -5.38
C ARG A 189 -22.56 -4.97 -4.01
N GLN A 190 -21.33 -4.90 -3.50
CA GLN A 190 -21.05 -4.25 -2.22
C GLN A 190 -21.21 -2.73 -2.29
N ILE A 191 -20.87 -2.10 -3.42
CA ILE A 191 -21.10 -0.67 -3.66
C ILE A 191 -22.60 -0.38 -3.65
N GLU A 192 -23.40 -1.18 -4.36
CA GLU A 192 -24.87 -1.07 -4.34
C GLU A 192 -25.44 -1.21 -2.92
N PHE A 193 -24.96 -2.22 -2.19
CA PHE A 193 -25.33 -2.42 -0.79
C PHE A 193 -24.97 -1.20 0.08
N ALA A 194 -23.73 -0.71 0.01
CA ALA A 194 -23.26 0.43 0.78
C ALA A 194 -24.04 1.71 0.46
N THR A 195 -24.37 1.95 -0.82
CA THR A 195 -25.26 3.06 -1.22
C THR A 195 -26.65 2.91 -0.61
N ALA A 196 -27.24 1.71 -0.65
CA ALA A 196 -28.56 1.46 -0.04
C ALA A 196 -28.56 1.63 1.50
N GLN A 197 -27.42 1.41 2.16
CA GLN A 197 -27.25 1.68 3.59
C GLN A 197 -27.00 3.17 3.92
N GLY A 198 -26.85 4.03 2.90
CA GLY A 198 -26.52 5.46 3.09
C GLY A 198 -25.06 5.72 3.45
N TRP A 199 -24.16 4.75 3.22
CA TRP A 199 -22.72 4.87 3.49
C TRP A 199 -21.97 5.61 2.39
N LEU A 200 -22.55 5.63 1.18
CA LEU A 200 -22.05 6.33 0.01
C LEU A 200 -23.11 7.29 -0.50
N ILE A 201 -22.69 8.47 -0.93
CA ILE A 201 -23.59 9.46 -1.54
C ILE A 201 -23.96 8.97 -2.95
N ASP A 202 -25.27 8.87 -3.23
CA ASP A 202 -25.78 8.55 -4.56
C ASP A 202 -25.87 9.83 -5.41
N ALA A 203 -24.71 10.23 -5.95
CA ALA A 203 -24.51 11.42 -6.77
C ALA A 203 -23.51 11.18 -7.92
#